data_AF-A0A9P7ZW46-F1
#
_entry.id   AF-A0A9P7ZW46-F1
#
_cell.length_a   1.000
_cell.length_b   1.000
_cell.length_c   1.000
_cell.angle_alpha   90.00
_cell.angle_beta   90.00
_cell.angle_gamma   90.00
#
_symmetry.space_group_name_H-M   'P 1'
#
loop_
_entity.id
_entity.type
_entity.pdbx_description
1 polymer ?
#
loop_
_entity_poly.entity_id
_entity_poly.type
_entity_poly.pdbx_seq_one_letter_code
_entity_poly.pdbx_strand_id
1 'polypeptide(L)'
;MRANSSFCLAIDSTHSEYLKKDLIQFAKEHPHVEVIVTPRPSKHPVIRGLYLNGKDKVVCVRNMEPLDIAGKVNLLKESAGNRMKDFKKPVISTTESVRGIWSPFHSTPHKI
;
A
#
# COMPACT_ATOMS: atom_id res chain seq x y z
N MET A 1 11.48 -0.62 11.07
CA MET A 1 11.78 -0.17 9.69
C MET A 1 10.75 0.88 9.29
N ARG A 2 11.08 2.16 9.42
CA ARG A 2 10.26 3.25 8.86
C ARG A 2 10.63 3.31 7.37
N ALA A 3 9.78 2.74 6.52
CA ALA A 3 9.92 2.94 5.08
C ALA A 3 9.59 4.41 4.82
N ASN A 4 10.59 5.19 4.42
CA ASN A 4 10.39 6.50 3.81
C ASN A 4 9.74 6.25 2.45
N SER A 5 8.46 5.89 2.43
CA SER A 5 7.70 5.71 1.21
C SER A 5 7.42 7.09 0.64
N SER A 6 8.24 7.53 -0.32
CA SER A 6 7.83 8.52 -1.33
C SER A 6 6.66 7.91 -2.09
N PHE A 7 5.49 8.00 -1.47
CA PHE A 7 4.23 7.60 -2.02
C PHE A 7 3.70 8.82 -2.75
N CYS A 8 3.60 8.73 -4.08
CA CYS A 8 3.00 9.81 -4.85
C CYS A 8 1.52 9.50 -5.03
N LEU A 9 0.66 10.30 -4.41
CA LEU A 9 -0.78 10.26 -4.58
C LEU A 9 -1.14 11.20 -5.74
N ALA A 10 -1.43 10.64 -6.92
CA ALA A 10 -1.99 11.40 -8.02
C ALA A 10 -3.51 11.35 -7.94
N ILE A 11 -4.14 12.50 -7.71
CA ILE A 11 -5.59 12.64 -7.73
C ILE A 11 -5.98 13.28 -9.06
N ASP A 12 -6.67 12.49 -9.86
CA ASP A 12 -7.32 12.92 -11.08
C ASP A 12 -8.77 13.23 -10.70
N SER A 13 -9.18 14.49 -10.46
CA SER A 13 -10.57 14.73 -10.04
C SER A 13 -11.26 15.99 -10.57
N THR A 14 -12.59 15.85 -10.67
CA THR A 14 -13.60 16.91 -10.76
C THR A 14 -14.24 17.22 -9.39
N HIS A 15 -13.88 16.49 -8.33
CA HIS A 15 -14.56 16.53 -7.03
C HIS A 15 -13.91 17.58 -6.11
N SER A 16 -14.54 18.77 -6.01
CA SER A 16 -13.88 19.95 -5.43
C SER A 16 -13.85 20.03 -3.90
N GLU A 17 -14.73 19.32 -3.19
CA GLU A 17 -14.88 19.50 -1.74
C GLU A 17 -13.75 18.84 -0.95
N TYR A 18 -13.47 17.55 -1.22
CA TYR A 18 -12.38 16.81 -0.59
C TYR A 18 -11.01 17.44 -0.84
N LEU A 19 -10.77 17.94 -2.07
CA LEU A 19 -9.52 18.60 -2.44
C LEU A 19 -9.26 19.87 -1.62
N LYS A 20 -10.31 20.64 -1.32
CA LYS A 20 -10.17 21.96 -0.67
C LYS A 20 -9.92 21.87 0.83
N LYS A 21 -10.52 20.89 1.51
CA LYS A 21 -10.46 20.78 2.97
C LYS A 21 -9.52 19.67 3.41
N ASP A 22 -9.86 18.44 3.03
CA ASP A 22 -9.27 17.24 3.63
C ASP A 22 -7.89 16.92 3.05
N LEU A 23 -7.69 17.16 1.75
CA LEU A 23 -6.42 16.84 1.10
C LEU A 23 -5.26 17.68 1.64
N ILE A 24 -5.50 18.97 1.88
CA ILE A 24 -4.48 19.89 2.41
C ILE A 24 -4.09 19.47 3.83
N GLN A 25 -5.07 19.10 4.64
CA GLN A 25 -4.83 18.61 6.00
C GLN A 25 -4.04 17.29 5.97
N PHE A 26 -4.42 16.35 5.12
CA PHE A 26 -3.72 15.09 4.92
C PHE A 26 -2.25 15.28 4.51
N ALA A 27 -1.97 16.19 3.57
CA ALA A 27 -0.61 16.47 3.12
C ALA A 27 0.26 17.06 4.25
N LYS A 28 -0.33 17.91 5.11
CA LYS A 28 0.37 18.46 6.29
C LYS A 28 0.69 17.40 7.34
N GLU A 29 -0.23 16.47 7.57
CA GLU A 29 -0.04 15.37 8.52
C GLU A 29 1.00 14.34 8.04
N HIS A 30 1.18 14.23 6.73
CA HIS A 30 2.06 13.24 6.10
C HIS A 30 3.07 13.87 5.13
N PRO A 31 4.09 14.58 5.64
CA PRO A 31 5.09 15.25 4.79
C PRO A 31 5.99 14.29 3.99
N HIS A 32 5.94 12.98 4.27
CA HIS A 32 6.66 11.95 3.52
C HIS A 32 5.91 11.50 2.26
N VAL A 33 4.63 11.87 2.13
CA VAL A 33 3.78 11.58 0.98
C VAL A 33 3.81 12.77 0.04
N GLU A 34 4.12 12.53 -1.22
CA GLU A 34 3.99 13.54 -2.27
C GLU A 34 2.57 13.50 -2.81
N VAL A 35 1.88 14.64 -2.81
CA VAL A 35 0.50 14.74 -3.32
C VAL A 35 0.51 15.59 -4.57
N ILE A 36 0.08 15.01 -5.69
CA ILE A 36 -0.01 15.67 -6.99
C ILE A 36 -1.48 15.69 -7.40
N VAL A 37 -1.97 16.87 -7.78
CA VAL A 37 -3.33 17.04 -8.29
C VAL A 37 -3.28 17.36 -9.77
N THR A 38 -3.86 16.51 -10.60
CA THR A 38 -3.89 16.66 -12.05
C THR A 38 -5.33 16.76 -12.54
N PRO A 39 -5.73 17.86 -13.21
CA PRO A 39 -7.09 17.97 -13.75
C PRO A 39 -7.27 16.97 -14.89
N ARG A 40 -8.35 16.17 -14.85
CA ARG A 40 -8.69 15.21 -15.91
C ARG A 40 -10.10 15.46 -16.46
N PRO A 41 -10.23 16.27 -17.52
CA PRO A 41 -11.53 16.55 -18.12
C PRO A 41 -12.12 15.29 -18.78
N SER A 42 -13.44 15.14 -18.73
CA SER A 42 -14.21 14.08 -19.40
C SER A 42 -13.83 12.63 -19.04
N LYS A 43 -13.13 12.42 -17.92
CA LYS A 43 -12.76 11.08 -17.42
C LYS A 43 -13.25 10.89 -15.99
N HIS A 44 -13.41 9.64 -15.58
CA HIS A 44 -13.77 9.35 -14.20
C HIS A 44 -12.64 9.73 -13.25
N PRO A 45 -12.98 10.29 -12.07
CA PRO A 45 -11.97 10.66 -11.12
C PRO A 45 -11.32 9.41 -10.53
N VAL A 46 -10.00 9.42 -10.42
CA VAL A 46 -9.22 8.30 -9.88
C VAL A 46 -8.17 8.80 -8.91
N ILE A 47 -7.86 7.95 -7.94
CA ILE A 47 -6.75 8.13 -7.03
C ILE A 47 -5.72 7.06 -7.35
N ARG A 48 -4.49 7.48 -7.63
CA ARG A 48 -3.38 6.58 -7.90
C ARG A 48 -2.35 6.71 -6.79
N GLY A 49 -2.06 5.58 -6.15
CA GLY A 49 -0.93 5.44 -5.25
C GLY A 49 0.26 4.86 -6.00
N LEU A 50 1.33 5.65 -6.14
CA LEU A 50 2.61 5.22 -6.68
C LEU A 50 3.52 4.79 -5.53
N TYR A 51 4.06 3.58 -5.61
CA TYR A 51 4.90 3.00 -4.56
C TYR A 51 6.37 2.91 -5.01
N LEU A 52 7.28 2.91 -4.04
CA LEU A 52 8.73 2.78 -4.27
C LEU A 52 9.14 1.52 -5.04
N ASN A 53 8.32 0.47 -4.99
CA ASN A 53 8.56 -0.76 -5.73
C ASN A 53 8.24 -0.64 -7.24
N GLY A 54 7.94 0.57 -7.72
CA GLY A 54 7.59 0.87 -9.11
C GLY A 54 6.17 0.46 -9.50
N LYS A 55 5.36 -0.02 -8.55
CA LYS A 55 3.97 -0.42 -8.80
C LYS A 55 3.03 0.73 -8.49
N ASP A 56 1.89 0.70 -9.15
CA ASP A 56 0.80 1.60 -8.91
C ASP A 56 -0.47 0.86 -8.47
N LYS A 57 -1.27 1.49 -7.61
CA LYS A 57 -2.63 1.06 -7.31
C LYS A 57 -3.57 2.20 -7.64
N VAL A 58 -4.52 1.93 -8.53
CA VAL A 58 -5.51 2.91 -8.98
C VAL A 58 -6.87 2.53 -8.42
N VAL A 59 -7.55 3.49 -7.79
CA VAL A 59 -8.91 3.35 -7.27
C VAL A 59 -9.79 4.41 -7.93
N CYS A 60 -10.86 3.99 -8.58
CA CYS A 60 -11.87 4.90 -9.11
C CYS A 60 -12.74 5.43 -7.97
N VAL A 61 -12.93 6.75 -7.91
CA VAL A 61 -13.71 7.43 -6.86
C VAL A 61 -14.92 8.18 -7.42
N ARG A 62 -15.51 7.68 -8.52
CA ARG A 62 -16.75 8.26 -9.06
C ARG A 62 -17.87 8.12 -8.03
N ASN A 63 -18.69 9.15 -7.88
CA ASN A 63 -19.90 9.14 -7.04
C ASN A 63 -19.67 8.65 -5.59
N MET A 64 -18.48 8.91 -5.03
CA MET A 64 -18.18 8.62 -3.62
C MET A 64 -18.28 9.90 -2.80
N GLU A 65 -18.73 9.76 -1.55
CA GLU A 65 -18.71 10.83 -0.56
C GLU A 65 -17.27 11.21 -0.15
N PRO A 66 -17.00 12.46 0.28
CA PRO A 66 -15.67 12.87 0.74
C PRO A 66 -15.07 11.97 1.83
N LEU A 67 -15.92 11.46 2.74
CA LEU A 67 -15.49 10.56 3.81
C LEU A 67 -15.01 9.20 3.27
N ASP A 68 -15.74 8.63 2.30
CA ASP A 68 -15.34 7.39 1.65
C ASP A 68 -14.04 7.55 0.86
N ILE A 69 -13.86 8.71 0.22
CA ILE A 69 -12.63 9.08 -0.47
C ILE A 69 -11.46 9.10 0.52
N ALA A 70 -11.62 9.71 1.70
CA ALA A 70 -10.61 9.70 2.76
C ALA A 70 -10.25 8.27 3.18
N GLY A 71 -11.26 7.39 3.32
CA GLY A 71 -11.05 5.97 3.58
C GLY A 71 -10.22 5.27 2.51
N LYS A 72 -10.45 5.58 1.22
CA LYS A 72 -9.63 5.04 0.11
C LYS A 72 -8.20 5.57 0.11
N VAL A 73 -8.00 6.86 0.42
CA VAL A 73 -6.66 7.44 0.54
C VAL A 73 -5.88 6.78 1.69
N ASN A 74 -6.51 6.59 2.85
CA ASN A 74 -5.91 5.87 3.97
C ASN A 74 -5.56 4.42 3.61
N LEU A 75 -6.45 3.72 2.90
CA LEU A 75 -6.17 2.37 2.40
C LEU A 75 -4.93 2.35 1.50
N LEU A 76 -4.80 3.30 0.58
CA LEU A 76 -3.63 3.35 -0.32
C LEU A 76 -2.34 3.68 0.44
N LYS A 77 -2.40 4.59 1.42
CA LYS A 77 -1.28 4.93 2.31
C LYS A 77 -0.80 3.72 3.11
N GLU A 78 -1.70 2.95 3.71
CA GLU A 78 -1.36 1.79 4.55
C GLU A 78 -0.88 0.58 3.76
N SER A 79 -1.22 0.52 2.46
CA SER A 79 -0.87 -0.63 1.64
C SER A 79 0.60 -0.61 1.20
N ALA A 80 1.25 -1.78 1.18
CA ALA A 80 2.65 -1.91 0.77
C ALA A 80 2.89 -1.87 -0.76
N GLY A 81 1.89 -1.54 -1.58
CA GLY A 81 2.02 -1.54 -3.04
C GLY A 81 2.24 -2.91 -3.70
N ASN A 82 2.24 -4.00 -2.94
CA ASN A 82 2.40 -5.34 -3.49
C ASN A 82 1.14 -5.79 -4.25
N ARG A 83 1.34 -6.67 -5.25
CA ARG A 83 0.23 -7.30 -5.97
C ARG A 83 -0.59 -8.10 -4.97
N MET A 84 -1.90 -7.87 -4.97
CA MET A 84 -2.83 -8.66 -4.17
C MET A 84 -2.76 -10.12 -4.66
N LYS A 85 -2.41 -11.01 -3.74
CA LYS A 85 -2.28 -12.44 -3.98
C LYS A 85 -2.83 -13.19 -2.78
N ASP A 86 -3.35 -14.37 -3.03
CA ASP A 86 -3.81 -15.23 -1.95
C ASP A 86 -2.60 -15.81 -1.22
N PHE A 87 -2.61 -15.67 0.11
CA PHE A 87 -1.56 -16.20 0.97
C PHE A 87 -1.94 -17.60 1.42
N LYS A 88 -1.18 -18.62 0.99
CA LYS A 88 -1.38 -20.01 1.43
C LYS A 88 -1.07 -20.21 2.92
N LYS A 89 -0.12 -19.45 3.44
CA LYS A 89 0.31 -19.50 4.85
C LYS A 89 0.11 -18.10 5.46
N PRO A 90 -0.40 -18.01 6.70
CA PRO A 90 -0.59 -16.73 7.37
C PRO A 90 0.74 -16.05 7.75
N VAL A 91 1.80 -16.82 7.93
CA VAL A 91 3.13 -16.33 8.34
C VAL A 91 4.17 -16.73 7.30
N ILE A 92 5.02 -15.77 6.93
CA ILE A 92 6.21 -15.97 6.11
C ILE A 92 7.41 -15.74 7.02
N SER A 93 8.17 -16.79 7.30
CA SER A 93 9.43 -16.69 8.04
C SER A 93 10.61 -16.83 7.09
N THR A 94 11.67 -16.06 7.34
CA THR A 94 12.95 -16.22 6.63
C THR A 94 13.70 -17.45 7.13
N THR A 95 13.50 -17.80 8.40
CA THR A 95 14.09 -18.96 9.06
C THR A 95 13.00 -19.99 9.31
N GLU A 96 13.18 -21.22 8.83
CA GLU A 96 12.19 -22.29 8.99
C GLU A 96 12.25 -22.94 10.38
N SER A 97 13.43 -23.06 10.99
CA SER A 97 13.62 -23.64 12.32
C SER A 97 14.74 -22.95 13.11
N VAL A 98 14.55 -22.80 14.42
CA VAL A 98 15.54 -22.19 15.34
C VAL A 98 16.67 -23.17 15.71
N ARG A 99 16.38 -24.47 15.80
CA ARG A 99 17.32 -25.51 16.30
C ARG A 99 17.86 -26.40 15.18
N GLY A 100 17.61 -26.04 13.92
CA GLY A 100 17.92 -26.88 12.76
C GLY A 100 16.67 -27.62 12.26
N ILE A 101 16.69 -27.96 10.97
CA ILE A 101 15.61 -28.73 10.34
C ILE A 101 15.81 -30.18 10.74
N TRP A 102 14.73 -30.85 11.14
CA TRP A 102 14.78 -32.27 11.49
C TRP A 102 15.32 -33.09 10.31
N SER A 103 16.24 -34.02 10.60
CA SER A 103 16.66 -35.05 9.64
C SER A 103 16.72 -36.42 10.34
N PRO A 104 16.46 -37.54 9.62
CA PRO A 104 16.42 -38.88 10.20
C PRO A 104 17.70 -39.29 10.95
N PHE A 105 18.83 -38.68 10.63
CA PHE A 105 20.14 -39.00 11.22
C PHE A 105 20.44 -38.22 12.52
N HIS A 106 19.50 -37.42 13.03
CA HIS A 106 19.73 -36.61 14.23
C HIS A 106 19.68 -37.41 15.55
N SER A 107 19.05 -38.58 15.58
CA SER A 107 18.79 -39.32 16.82
C SER A 107 19.76 -40.47 17.09
N THR A 108 20.45 -40.99 16.06
CA THR A 108 21.31 -42.17 16.22
C THR A 108 22.68 -41.94 15.58
N PRO A 109 23.79 -42.16 16.31
CA PRO A 109 25.12 -42.13 15.71
C PRO A 109 25.24 -43.31 14.73
N HIS A 110 25.50 -43.00 13.46
CA HIS A 110 25.76 -44.03 12.44
C HIS A 110 27.06 -44.76 12.79
N LYS A 111 26.96 -46.04 13.19
CA LYS A 111 28.13 -46.91 13.36
C LYS A 111 28.47 -47.57 12.03
N ILE A 112 29.73 -47.44 11.61
CA ILE A 112 30.35 -48.05 10.42
C ILE A 112 30.76 -49.48 10.75
#